data_AF-A0AAJ7SCH7-F1
#
_entry.id   AF-A0AAJ7SCH7-F1
#
_cell.length_a   1.000
_cell.length_b   1.000
_cell.length_c   1.000
_cell.angle_alpha   90.00
_cell.angle_beta   90.00
_cell.angle_gamma   90.00
#
_symmetry.space_group_name_H-M   'P 1'
#
loop_
_entity.id
_entity.type
_entity.pdbx_description
1 polymer ?
#
loop_
_entity_poly.entity_id
_entity_poly.type
_entity_poly.pdbx_seq_one_letter_code
_entity_poly.pdbx_strand_id
1 'polypeptide(L)'
;MSRKSIPVSRGTGLSKACDLDQMQYGCRIYNAQCRCGYGCSAEYRYNSNEDCREALRGGRGDICYRTKPCLNGGSCSQISSDPGYKCRCEGTGFYGAHCDKPCAGPSNQGFRGPFPYECVII
;
A
#
# COMPACT_ATOMS: atom_id res chain seq x y z
N MET A 1 -27.00 25.40 19.06
CA MET A 1 -27.08 23.98 18.66
C MET A 1 -25.67 23.45 18.54
N SER A 2 -25.15 22.98 19.66
CA SER A 2 -23.78 22.50 19.80
C SER A 2 -23.68 21.06 19.33
N ARG A 3 -22.88 20.78 18.29
CA ARG A 3 -22.16 19.50 18.21
C ARG A 3 -20.70 19.78 17.90
N LYS A 4 -19.93 19.62 18.96
CA LYS A 4 -18.48 19.66 19.06
C LYS A 4 -18.00 18.27 18.62
N SER A 5 -17.06 18.19 17.69
CA SER A 5 -16.30 16.96 17.45
C SER A 5 -14.90 17.34 16.95
N ILE A 6 -13.97 17.36 17.91
CA ILE A 6 -12.53 17.52 17.76
C ILE A 6 -11.94 16.19 17.23
N PRO A 7 -10.86 16.23 16.43
CA PRO A 7 -10.32 15.08 15.72
C PRO A 7 -9.51 14.18 16.67
N VAL A 8 -9.36 12.89 16.33
CA VAL A 8 -8.13 12.13 16.61
C VAL A 8 -8.14 10.79 15.88
N SER A 9 -7.05 10.58 15.17
CA SER A 9 -6.52 9.34 14.64
C SER A 9 -6.63 8.18 15.64
N ARG A 10 -7.35 7.12 15.30
CA ARG A 10 -7.19 5.81 15.95
C ARG A 10 -6.49 4.85 15.01
N GLY A 11 -5.16 4.95 15.03
CA GLY A 11 -4.32 3.79 14.80
C GLY A 11 -4.47 2.85 15.99
N THR A 12 -5.12 1.72 15.79
CA THR A 12 -4.96 0.54 16.66
C THR A 12 -5.04 -0.65 15.72
N GLY A 13 -3.96 -1.43 15.66
CA GLY A 13 -3.88 -2.63 14.84
C GLY A 13 -4.84 -3.68 15.37
N LEU A 14 -5.91 -3.91 14.60
CA LEU A 14 -6.75 -5.09 14.66
C LEU A 14 -7.22 -5.27 13.22
N SER A 15 -7.07 -6.47 12.66
CA SER A 15 -7.46 -6.85 11.29
C SER A 15 -8.61 -6.00 10.76
N LYS A 16 -8.33 -5.00 9.91
CA LYS A 16 -9.29 -3.96 9.55
C LYS A 16 -10.32 -4.50 8.56
N ALA A 17 -11.29 -5.25 9.07
CA ALA A 17 -12.58 -5.36 8.42
C ALA A 17 -13.19 -3.95 8.41
N CYS A 18 -13.51 -3.42 7.23
CA CYS A 18 -14.27 -2.18 7.15
C CYS A 18 -15.71 -2.42 7.62
N ASP A 19 -16.31 -1.43 8.26
CA ASP A 19 -17.74 -1.46 8.57
C ASP A 19 -18.56 -1.63 7.27
N LEU A 20 -19.75 -2.23 7.39
CA LEU A 20 -20.70 -2.41 6.28
C LEU A 20 -21.03 -1.10 5.56
N ASP A 21 -21.03 0.02 6.28
CA ASP A 21 -21.28 1.37 5.76
C ASP A 21 -20.13 1.91 4.88
N GLN A 22 -18.92 1.37 5.05
CA GLN A 22 -17.73 1.78 4.29
C GLN A 22 -17.52 0.93 3.03
N MET A 23 -18.43 -0.02 2.76
CA MET A 23 -18.37 -0.88 1.58
C MET A 23 -18.94 -0.13 0.38
N GLN A 24 -18.08 0.22 -0.58
CA GLN A 24 -18.47 0.95 -1.78
C GLN A 24 -17.90 0.28 -3.04
N TYR A 25 -18.53 0.55 -4.18
CA TYR A 25 -17.90 0.32 -5.47
C TYR A 25 -16.76 1.32 -5.64
N GLY A 26 -15.61 0.84 -6.06
CA GLY A 26 -14.49 1.69 -6.39
C GLY A 26 -13.52 1.02 -7.34
N CYS A 27 -12.58 1.83 -7.81
CA CYS A 27 -11.53 1.44 -8.74
C CYS A 27 -10.16 1.79 -8.17
N ARG A 28 -9.19 0.92 -8.45
CA ARG A 28 -7.77 1.14 -8.13
C ARG A 28 -6.91 0.75 -9.32
N ILE A 29 -5.75 1.38 -9.42
CA ILE A 29 -4.75 1.03 -10.44
C ILE A 29 -3.97 -0.17 -9.92
N TYR A 30 -3.92 -1.23 -10.72
CA TYR A 30 -3.14 -2.41 -10.45
C TYR A 30 -2.43 -2.84 -11.73
N ASN A 31 -1.10 -2.86 -11.71
CA ASN A 31 -0.27 -3.24 -12.85
C ASN A 31 -0.64 -2.49 -14.16
N ALA A 32 -0.68 -1.15 -14.09
CA ALA A 32 -1.08 -0.25 -15.18
C ALA A 32 -2.49 -0.49 -15.76
N GLN A 33 -3.37 -1.17 -15.01
CA GLN A 33 -4.75 -1.43 -15.40
C GLN A 33 -5.71 -1.02 -14.29
N CYS A 34 -6.85 -0.47 -14.67
CA CYS A 34 -7.92 -0.14 -13.74
C CYS A 34 -8.68 -1.39 -13.35
N ARG A 35 -8.57 -1.77 -12.07
CA ARG A 35 -9.33 -2.86 -11.48
C ARG A 35 -10.39 -2.28 -10.54
N CYS A 36 -11.65 -2.53 -10.87
CA CYS A 36 -12.80 -2.04 -10.11
C CYS A 36 -13.53 -3.20 -9.43
N GLY A 37 -14.12 -2.93 -8.27
CA GLY A 37 -14.85 -3.91 -7.49
C GLY A 37 -15.57 -3.28 -6.31
N TYR A 38 -16.28 -4.12 -5.57
CA TYR A 38 -16.88 -3.74 -4.29
C TYR A 38 -15.93 -4.10 -3.15
N GLY A 39 -15.82 -3.24 -2.16
CA GLY A 39 -14.97 -3.45 -1.00
C GLY A 39 -14.84 -2.17 -0.19
N CYS A 40 -13.83 -2.10 0.66
CA CYS A 40 -13.67 -0.97 1.56
C CYS A 40 -13.29 0.30 0.78
N SER A 41 -13.95 1.43 1.08
CA SER A 41 -13.63 2.74 0.49
C SER A 41 -12.15 3.11 0.62
N ALA A 42 -11.50 2.70 1.72
CA ALA A 42 -10.08 2.90 1.97
C ALA A 42 -9.15 2.17 0.98
N GLU A 43 -9.61 1.12 0.31
CA GLU A 43 -8.83 0.36 -0.68
C GLU A 43 -8.93 0.90 -2.11
N TYR A 44 -9.93 1.71 -2.39
CA TYR A 44 -10.18 2.27 -3.72
C TYR A 44 -9.80 3.74 -3.76
N ARG A 45 -9.06 4.12 -4.80
CA ARG A 45 -8.61 5.51 -4.99
C ARG A 45 -9.58 6.33 -5.82
N TYR A 46 -10.35 5.65 -6.67
CA TYR A 46 -11.28 6.26 -7.61
C TYR A 46 -12.66 5.67 -7.38
N ASN A 47 -13.70 6.49 -7.46
CA ASN A 47 -15.08 6.01 -7.35
C ASN A 47 -15.59 5.44 -8.68
N SER A 48 -14.95 5.81 -9.80
CA SER A 48 -15.37 5.44 -11.16
C SER A 48 -14.20 4.88 -11.97
N ASN A 49 -14.53 4.03 -12.95
CA ASN A 49 -13.55 3.48 -13.90
C ASN A 49 -12.97 4.59 -14.79
N GLU A 50 -13.78 5.58 -15.15
CA GLU A 50 -13.37 6.73 -15.95
C GLU A 50 -12.31 7.58 -15.25
N ASP A 51 -12.51 7.95 -13.97
CA ASP A 51 -11.52 8.64 -13.14
C ASP A 51 -10.20 7.86 -13.05
N CYS A 52 -10.31 6.53 -12.90
CA CYS A 52 -9.15 5.66 -12.89
C CYS A 52 -8.43 5.66 -14.26
N ARG A 53 -9.18 5.62 -15.37
CA ARG A 53 -8.63 5.66 -16.74
C ARG A 53 -8.00 7.02 -17.05
N GLU A 54 -8.61 8.10 -16.60
CA GLU A 54 -8.08 9.45 -16.74
C GLU A 54 -6.84 9.62 -15.87
N ALA A 55 -6.74 8.96 -14.72
CA ALA A 55 -5.50 8.90 -13.96
C ALA A 55 -4.40 8.08 -14.66
N LEU A 56 -4.77 7.00 -15.36
CA LEU A 56 -3.85 6.22 -16.22
C LEU A 56 -3.42 6.99 -17.48
N ARG A 57 -4.34 7.72 -18.12
CA ARG A 57 -4.10 8.51 -19.35
C ARG A 57 -3.44 9.85 -19.07
N GLY A 58 -3.78 10.46 -17.95
CA GLY A 58 -3.41 11.79 -17.50
C GLY A 58 -2.20 11.83 -16.59
N GLY A 59 -1.16 11.04 -16.89
CA GLY A 59 0.23 11.38 -16.61
C GLY A 59 0.65 11.73 -15.17
N ARG A 60 -0.17 11.50 -14.13
CA ARG A 60 0.26 11.43 -12.72
C ARG A 60 1.02 10.12 -12.56
N GLY A 61 2.18 10.11 -13.22
CA GLY A 61 2.86 8.91 -13.64
C GLY A 61 2.99 7.95 -12.48
N ASP A 62 2.66 6.69 -12.73
CA ASP A 62 2.92 5.60 -11.82
C ASP A 62 4.32 5.80 -11.26
N ILE A 63 4.43 6.22 -10.00
CA ILE A 63 5.70 6.39 -9.31
C ILE A 63 6.49 5.08 -9.42
N CYS A 64 5.76 3.96 -9.35
CA CYS A 64 6.25 2.62 -9.63
C CYS A 64 6.95 2.44 -10.99
N TYR A 65 6.48 3.10 -12.05
CA TYR A 65 7.07 3.01 -13.39
C TYR A 65 8.07 4.12 -13.67
N ARG A 66 7.76 5.37 -13.28
CA ARG A 66 8.61 6.54 -13.53
C ARG A 66 9.88 6.53 -12.69
N THR A 67 9.77 6.28 -11.38
CA THR A 67 10.92 6.36 -10.47
C THR A 67 11.40 5.00 -9.99
N LYS A 68 10.64 3.92 -10.25
CA LYS A 68 10.94 2.54 -9.81
C LYS A 68 11.55 2.50 -8.41
N PRO A 69 10.81 2.95 -7.38
CA PRO A 69 11.35 3.12 -6.04
C PRO A 69 11.65 1.79 -5.33
N CYS A 70 11.08 0.67 -5.79
CA CYS A 70 11.31 -0.64 -5.17
C CYS A 70 12.52 -1.33 -5.82
N LEU A 71 13.54 -1.63 -5.02
CA LEU A 71 14.77 -2.30 -5.41
C LEU A 71 14.67 -3.82 -5.21
N ASN A 72 15.68 -4.56 -5.67
CA ASN A 72 15.87 -6.00 -5.41
C ASN A 72 14.67 -6.90 -5.78
N GLY A 73 13.90 -6.51 -6.81
CA GLY A 73 12.74 -7.27 -7.26
C GLY A 73 11.46 -7.05 -6.45
N GLY A 74 11.43 -6.03 -5.57
CA GLY A 74 10.25 -5.65 -4.81
C GLY A 74 9.07 -5.23 -5.71
N SER A 75 7.86 -5.63 -5.32
CA SER A 75 6.63 -5.29 -6.04
C SER A 75 6.13 -3.90 -5.62
N CYS A 76 6.03 -2.97 -6.58
CA CYS A 76 5.51 -1.63 -6.31
C CYS A 76 3.99 -1.56 -6.46
N SER A 77 3.32 -0.99 -5.45
CA SER A 77 1.88 -0.74 -5.45
C SER A 77 1.61 0.74 -5.18
N GLN A 78 0.86 1.40 -6.05
CA GLN A 78 0.47 2.80 -5.85
C GLN A 78 -0.65 2.88 -4.80
N ILE A 79 -0.50 3.71 -3.77
CA ILE A 79 -1.47 3.86 -2.67
C ILE A 79 -1.94 5.31 -2.56
N SER A 80 -3.10 5.52 -1.92
CA SER A 80 -3.66 6.86 -1.71
C SER A 80 -3.00 7.66 -0.58
N SER A 81 -2.22 7.01 0.29
CA SER A 81 -1.52 7.64 1.42
C SER A 81 -0.17 8.19 0.99
N ASP A 82 0.21 9.36 1.48
CA ASP A 82 1.56 9.93 1.30
C ASP A 82 2.62 8.92 1.81
N PRO A 83 3.66 8.58 1.01
CA PRO A 83 4.18 9.24 -0.20
C PRO A 83 3.57 8.79 -1.55
N GLY A 84 2.44 8.10 -1.56
CA GLY A 84 1.68 7.73 -2.75
C GLY A 84 2.04 6.36 -3.37
N TYR A 85 2.94 5.60 -2.73
CA TYR A 85 3.35 4.27 -3.15
C TYR A 85 3.77 3.41 -1.95
N LYS A 86 3.74 2.09 -2.14
CA LYS A 86 4.21 1.10 -1.18
C LYS A 86 4.94 -0.02 -1.91
N CYS A 87 6.12 -0.36 -1.43
CA CYS A 87 6.85 -1.54 -1.89
C CYS A 87 6.45 -2.76 -1.06
N ARG A 88 6.31 -3.91 -1.71
CA ARG A 88 6.24 -5.22 -1.06
C ARG A 88 7.50 -5.99 -1.36
N CYS A 89 8.28 -6.28 -0.32
CA CYS A 89 9.56 -6.95 -0.43
C CYS A 89 9.49 -8.45 -0.07
N GLU A 90 8.29 -8.95 0.25
CA GLU A 90 8.05 -10.35 0.59
C GLU A 90 8.61 -11.31 -0.47
N GLY A 91 9.37 -12.32 -0.05
CA GLY A 91 9.99 -13.30 -0.95
C GLY A 91 11.26 -12.83 -1.67
N THR A 92 11.69 -11.58 -1.50
CA THR A 92 12.94 -11.07 -2.09
C THR A 92 14.16 -11.27 -1.20
N GLY A 93 13.97 -11.50 0.10
CA GLY A 93 15.05 -11.49 1.09
C GLY A 93 15.53 -10.08 1.45
N PHE A 94 14.74 -9.05 1.13
CA PHE A 94 14.97 -7.65 1.51
C PHE A 94 13.75 -7.08 2.24
N TYR A 95 13.95 -5.99 2.98
CA TYR A 95 12.90 -5.27 3.70
C TYR A 95 13.13 -3.75 3.65
N GLY A 96 12.15 -2.98 4.11
CA GLY A 96 12.22 -1.52 4.18
C GLY A 96 11.35 -0.83 3.13
N ALA A 97 11.32 0.50 3.15
CA ALA A 97 10.42 1.29 2.31
C ALA A 97 10.68 1.08 0.80
N HIS A 98 11.92 0.77 0.41
CA HIS A 98 12.37 0.57 -0.96
C HIS A 98 12.95 -0.83 -1.20
N CYS A 99 12.79 -1.77 -0.27
CA CYS A 99 13.46 -3.08 -0.33
C CYS A 99 14.99 -2.95 -0.46
N ASP A 100 15.59 -1.93 0.15
CA ASP A 100 17.03 -1.65 0.12
C ASP A 100 17.81 -2.42 1.18
N LYS A 101 17.15 -2.89 2.25
CA LYS A 101 17.82 -3.53 3.39
C LYS A 101 17.79 -5.04 3.25
N PRO A 102 18.94 -5.73 3.30
CA PRO A 102 18.96 -7.19 3.24
C PRO A 102 18.43 -7.79 4.55
N CYS A 103 17.58 -8.80 4.44
CA CYS A 103 17.18 -9.60 5.59
C CYS A 103 18.40 -10.32 6.16
N ALA A 104 18.63 -10.20 7.47
CA ALA A 104 19.65 -11.00 8.14
C ALA A 104 19.17 -12.46 8.14
N GLY A 105 19.86 -13.31 7.38
CA GLY A 105 19.62 -14.75 7.40
C GLY A 105 19.88 -15.35 8.80
N PRO A 106 19.52 -16.63 9.02
CA PRO A 106 19.58 -17.31 10.31
C PRO A 106 20.99 -17.43 10.93
N SER A 107 22.04 -16.91 10.27
CA SER A 107 23.43 -16.98 10.73
C SER A 107 24.02 -15.65 11.23
N ASN A 108 23.30 -14.52 11.18
CA ASN A 108 23.81 -13.25 11.71
C ASN A 108 22.95 -12.71 12.84
N GLN A 109 23.38 -13.02 14.07
CA GLN A 109 22.80 -12.65 15.37
C GLN A 109 22.89 -11.14 15.70
N GLY A 110 22.60 -10.27 14.72
CA GLY A 110 22.68 -8.82 14.86
C GLY A 110 21.34 -8.10 14.99
N PHE A 111 20.19 -8.80 14.92
CA PHE A 111 18.89 -8.15 14.94
C PHE A 111 18.39 -7.91 16.38
N ARG A 112 18.58 -6.69 16.88
CA ARG A 112 17.86 -6.19 18.06
C ARG A 112 16.56 -5.52 17.63
N GLY A 113 15.46 -6.27 17.56
CA GLY A 113 14.13 -5.74 17.28
C GLY A 113 13.13 -6.81 16.84
N PRO A 114 11.83 -6.46 16.72
CA PRO A 114 10.83 -7.37 16.16
C PRO A 114 11.23 -7.77 14.73
N PHE A 115 11.25 -9.09 14.47
CA PHE A 115 11.64 -9.62 13.17
C PHE A 115 10.64 -9.13 12.10
N PRO A 116 11.08 -8.47 11.02
CA PRO A 116 10.18 -7.98 9.99
C PRO A 116 9.49 -9.15 9.29
N TYR A 117 8.15 -9.09 9.18
CA TYR A 117 7.34 -10.12 8.53
C TYR A 117 7.73 -10.31 7.05
N GLU A 118 8.28 -9.27 6.41
CA GLU A 118 8.76 -9.32 5.02
C GLU A 118 9.96 -10.26 4.81
N CYS A 119 10.66 -10.62 5.89
CA CYS A 119 11.81 -11.53 5.86
C CYS A 119 11.45 -12.99 6.20
N VAL A 120 10.19 -13.27 6.54
CA VAL A 120 9.73 -14.65 6.83
C VAL A 120 9.41 -15.33 5.50
N ILE A 121 10.27 -16.24 5.07
CA ILE A 121 9.99 -17.14 3.95
C ILE A 121 9.16 -18.30 4.52
N ILE A 122 7.86 -18.35 4.17
CA ILE A 122 6.96 -19.49 4.43
C ILE A 122 6.95 -20.45 3.24
#